data_AF-A0A086QBX4-F1
#
_entry.id   AF-A0A086QBX4-F1
#
_cell.length_a   1.000
_cell.length_b   1.000
_cell.length_c   1.000
_cell.angle_alpha   90.00
_cell.angle_beta   90.00
_cell.angle_gamma   90.00
#
_symmetry.space_group_name_H-M   'P 1'
#
loop_
_entity.id
_entity.type
_entity.pdbx_description
1 polymer ?
#
loop_
_entity_poly.entity_id
_entity_poly.type
_entity_poly.pdbx_seq_one_letter_code
_entity_poly.pdbx_strand_id
1 'polypeptide(L)'
;MVYTFTCSDPRYEIYMGRDKFENEELIAHGWPEDVWFHVDKLSSAHVYLRMPLPERPLPDDKQDPDLKSIPQKVLDEVAQLTKANSIEGCKQPHVDIVYTPWSNLRKSAHMDIGQVGFKDEKRVRYIKNVARDRELLKALEKTQQEPKVDLK
;
A
#
# COMPACT_ATOMS: atom_id res chain seq x y z
N MET A 1 15.22 2.39 1.94
CA MET A 1 14.97 1.30 2.90
C MET A 1 13.49 1.16 3.27
N VAL A 2 12.92 -0.01 3.00
CA VAL A 2 11.50 -0.33 3.25
C VAL A 2 11.32 -1.40 4.32
N TYR A 3 10.24 -1.30 5.08
CA TYR A 3 9.76 -2.42 5.90
C TYR A 3 8.95 -3.36 5.01
N THR A 4 9.18 -4.67 5.15
CA THR A 4 8.38 -5.70 4.47
C THR A 4 7.60 -6.52 5.49
N PHE A 5 6.44 -7.04 5.10
CA PHE A 5 5.54 -7.84 5.92
C PHE A 5 5.05 -9.04 5.11
N THR A 6 4.92 -10.18 5.78
CA THR A 6 4.34 -11.38 5.17
C THR A 6 2.86 -11.43 5.49
N CYS A 7 2.01 -11.34 4.47
CA CYS A 7 0.57 -11.45 4.64
C CYS A 7 0.14 -12.93 4.70
N SER A 8 -1.16 -13.16 4.90
CA SER A 8 -1.72 -14.52 4.99
C SER A 8 -1.56 -15.35 3.71
N ASP A 9 -1.36 -14.72 2.57
CA ASP A 9 -1.07 -15.39 1.30
C ASP A 9 0.38 -15.08 0.86
N PRO A 10 1.28 -16.09 0.87
CA PRO A 10 2.70 -15.87 0.63
C PRO A 10 3.03 -15.41 -0.79
N ARG A 11 2.05 -15.42 -1.70
CA ARG A 11 2.20 -14.90 -3.07
C ARG A 11 2.21 -13.38 -3.14
N TYR A 12 1.74 -12.71 -2.09
CA TYR A 12 1.70 -11.26 -1.99
C TYR A 12 2.74 -10.77 -0.98
N GLU A 13 3.34 -9.63 -1.27
CA GLU A 13 4.28 -8.97 -0.38
C GLU A 13 3.76 -7.60 -0.01
N ILE A 14 3.72 -7.29 1.29
CA ILE A 14 3.34 -5.96 1.77
C ILE A 14 4.62 -5.22 2.13
N TYR A 15 4.74 -3.96 1.73
CA TYR A 15 5.87 -3.13 2.15
C TYR A 15 5.47 -1.67 2.28
N MET A 16 6.25 -0.91 3.05
CA MET A 16 6.06 0.54 3.22
C MET A 16 7.39 1.24 3.45
N GLY A 17 7.48 2.50 3.04
CA GLY A 17 8.65 3.33 3.30
C GLY A 17 8.83 3.59 4.79
N ARG A 18 10.09 3.64 5.24
CA ARG A 18 10.41 3.93 6.64
C ARG A 18 10.02 5.36 7.05
N ASP A 19 10.11 6.28 6.10
CA ASP A 19 9.79 7.69 6.29
C ASP A 19 9.24 8.31 4.99
N LYS A 20 9.00 9.62 5.03
CA LYS A 20 8.44 10.37 3.91
C LYS A 20 9.34 10.43 2.67
N PHE A 21 10.67 10.36 2.81
CA PHE A 21 11.59 10.41 1.68
C PHE A 21 11.58 9.08 0.94
N GLU A 22 11.59 7.98 1.69
CA GLU A 22 11.42 6.61 1.17
C GLU A 22 10.10 6.44 0.44
N ASN A 23 9.02 7.04 0.97
CA ASN A 23 7.73 7.03 0.30
C ASN A 23 7.78 7.74 -1.07
N GLU A 24 8.52 8.84 -1.21
CA GLU A 24 8.69 9.53 -2.49
C GLU A 24 9.48 8.66 -3.48
N GLU A 25 10.52 7.95 -3.04
CA GLU A 25 11.26 7.00 -3.90
C GLU A 25 10.37 5.85 -4.36
N LEU A 26 9.54 5.29 -3.49
CA LEU A 26 8.57 4.24 -3.85
C LEU A 26 7.50 4.73 -4.82
N ILE A 27 7.08 5.99 -4.70
CA ILE A 27 6.17 6.61 -5.68
C ILE A 27 6.87 6.78 -7.03
N ALA A 28 8.16 7.10 -7.05
CA ALA A 28 8.91 7.30 -8.30
C ALA A 28 9.30 5.99 -9.00
N HIS A 29 9.56 4.92 -8.23
CA HIS A 29 10.16 3.66 -8.72
C HIS A 29 9.31 2.42 -8.42
N GLY A 30 8.00 2.58 -8.23
CA GLY A 30 7.08 1.46 -8.08
C GLY A 30 7.00 0.59 -9.33
N TRP A 31 6.51 -0.64 -9.14
CA TRP A 31 6.37 -1.64 -10.18
C TRP A 31 4.93 -1.62 -10.71
N PRO A 32 4.71 -2.05 -11.97
CA PRO A 32 3.36 -2.11 -12.52
C PRO A 32 2.40 -2.96 -11.69
N GLU A 33 2.89 -4.06 -11.10
CA GLU A 33 2.13 -4.96 -10.22
C GLU A 33 1.83 -4.40 -8.82
N ASP A 34 2.37 -3.24 -8.46
CA ASP A 34 2.21 -2.68 -7.13
C ASP A 34 0.84 -1.97 -6.99
N VAL A 35 0.17 -2.23 -5.87
CA VAL A 35 -1.06 -1.55 -5.48
C VAL A 35 -0.76 -0.66 -4.28
N TRP A 36 -1.08 0.62 -4.39
CA TRP A 36 -0.85 1.63 -3.36
C TRP A 36 -2.08 1.80 -2.47
N PHE A 37 -1.84 1.96 -1.17
CA PHE A 37 -2.85 2.14 -0.13
C PHE A 37 -2.50 3.34 0.77
N HIS A 38 -3.54 4.07 1.19
CA HIS A 38 -3.43 5.21 2.09
C HIS A 38 -4.75 5.44 2.82
N VAL A 39 -4.72 6.07 3.99
CA VAL A 39 -5.96 6.48 4.68
C VAL A 39 -6.59 7.67 3.95
N ASP A 40 -7.88 7.61 3.62
CA ASP A 40 -8.56 8.72 2.94
C ASP A 40 -8.48 10.00 3.77
N LYS A 41 -8.04 11.11 3.15
CA LYS A 41 -7.99 12.47 3.71
C LYS A 41 -7.15 12.69 4.99
N LEU A 42 -6.40 11.68 5.46
CA LEU A 42 -5.60 11.79 6.67
C LEU A 42 -4.13 11.53 6.37
N SER A 43 -3.23 12.16 7.12
CA SER A 43 -1.80 11.86 6.99
C SER A 43 -1.52 10.42 7.44
N SER A 44 -0.99 9.60 6.53
CA SER A 44 -0.68 8.20 6.80
C SER A 44 0.49 7.70 5.98
N ALA A 45 1.07 6.58 6.41
CA ALA A 45 2.08 5.89 5.62
C ALA A 45 1.50 5.44 4.27
N HIS A 46 2.34 5.44 3.24
CA HIS A 46 2.04 4.84 1.95
C HIS A 46 2.40 3.36 2.02
N VAL A 47 1.37 2.51 2.06
CA VAL A 47 1.54 1.05 2.10
C VAL A 47 1.35 0.51 0.69
N TYR A 48 2.17 -0.45 0.32
CA TYR A 48 2.14 -1.10 -0.98
C TYR A 48 1.89 -2.59 -0.82
N LEU A 49 1.10 -3.13 -1.73
CA LEU A 49 0.90 -4.57 -1.91
C LEU A 49 1.44 -4.94 -3.28
N ARG A 50 2.50 -5.74 -3.32
CA ARG A 50 2.99 -6.35 -4.56
C ARG A 50 2.14 -7.55 -4.90
N MET A 51 1.53 -7.51 -6.07
CA MET A 51 0.76 -8.63 -6.59
C MET A 51 1.72 -9.70 -7.12
N PRO A 52 1.35 -11.00 -7.05
CA PRO A 52 2.14 -12.04 -7.69
C PRO A 52 2.23 -11.77 -9.19
N LEU A 53 3.43 -11.94 -9.74
CA LEU A 53 3.63 -11.86 -11.18
C LEU A 53 2.73 -12.90 -11.87
N PRO A 54 2.05 -12.52 -12.96
CA PRO A 54 1.24 -13.45 -13.72
C PRO A 54 2.13 -14.56 -14.28
N GLU A 55 1.63 -15.80 -14.34
CA GLU A 55 2.36 -16.94 -14.90
C GLU A 55 2.78 -16.74 -16.37
N ARG A 56 2.14 -15.78 -17.07
CA ARG A 56 2.48 -15.36 -18.41
C ARG A 56 2.64 -13.84 -18.43
N PRO A 57 3.62 -13.31 -19.18
CA PRO A 57 3.75 -11.86 -19.38
C PRO A 57 2.41 -11.29 -19.86
N LEU A 58 1.93 -10.27 -19.16
CA LEU A 58 0.78 -9.51 -19.63
C LEU A 58 1.22 -8.70 -20.85
N PRO A 59 0.39 -8.58 -21.89
CA PRO A 59 0.67 -7.65 -22.98
C PRO A 59 0.78 -6.23 -22.42
N ASP A 60 1.54 -5.36 -23.10
CA ASP A 60 1.91 -4.03 -22.59
C ASP A 60 0.71 -3.17 -22.13
N ASP A 61 -0.47 -3.42 -22.69
CA ASP A 61 -1.74 -2.74 -22.39
C ASP A 61 -2.46 -3.24 -21.13
N LYS A 62 -2.02 -4.37 -20.53
CA LYS A 62 -2.59 -4.98 -19.31
C LYS A 62 -1.59 -5.08 -18.18
N GLN A 63 -0.67 -4.13 -18.05
CA GLN A 63 0.31 -4.13 -16.96
C GLN A 63 -0.29 -3.84 -15.58
N ASP A 64 -1.53 -3.39 -15.51
CA ASP A 64 -2.18 -3.05 -14.25
C ASP A 64 -2.69 -4.27 -13.49
N PRO A 65 -2.50 -4.33 -12.16
CA PRO A 65 -2.97 -5.41 -11.33
C PRO A 65 -4.49 -5.46 -11.30
N ASP A 66 -5.05 -6.67 -11.39
CA ASP A 66 -6.47 -6.88 -11.17
C ASP A 66 -6.80 -6.75 -9.69
N LEU A 67 -7.22 -5.56 -9.28
CA LEU A 67 -7.61 -5.25 -7.90
C LEU A 67 -8.74 -6.16 -7.38
N LYS A 68 -9.55 -6.76 -8.25
CA LYS A 68 -10.62 -7.67 -7.83
C LYS A 68 -10.12 -9.06 -7.49
N SER A 69 -8.91 -9.42 -7.94
CA SER A 69 -8.28 -10.70 -7.65
C SER A 69 -7.68 -10.77 -6.25
N ILE A 70 -7.53 -9.62 -5.58
CA ILE A 70 -6.95 -9.54 -4.23
C ILE A 70 -7.92 -10.20 -3.23
N PRO A 71 -7.49 -11.22 -2.48
CA PRO A 71 -8.30 -11.84 -1.43
C PRO A 71 -8.69 -10.82 -0.36
N GLN A 72 -9.94 -10.87 0.11
CA GLN A 72 -10.44 -9.97 1.14
C GLN A 72 -9.56 -9.95 2.39
N LYS A 73 -9.04 -11.12 2.79
CA LYS A 73 -8.15 -11.24 3.95
C LYS A 73 -6.85 -10.42 3.79
N VAL A 74 -6.27 -10.40 2.59
CA VAL A 74 -5.07 -9.61 2.29
C VAL A 74 -5.40 -8.11 2.29
N LEU A 75 -6.56 -7.73 1.74
CA LEU A 75 -7.05 -6.35 1.82
C LEU A 75 -7.23 -5.89 3.27
N ASP A 76 -7.79 -6.74 4.13
CA ASP A 76 -7.98 -6.44 5.55
C ASP A 76 -6.64 -6.27 6.27
N GLU A 77 -5.66 -7.14 6.00
CA GLU A 77 -4.30 -7.05 6.55
C GLU A 77 -3.62 -5.73 6.18
N VAL A 78 -3.63 -5.36 4.89
CA VAL A 78 -3.07 -4.10 4.40
C VAL A 78 -3.82 -2.90 4.98
N ALA A 79 -5.15 -2.98 5.07
CA ALA A 79 -5.99 -1.92 5.64
C ALA A 79 -5.69 -1.67 7.13
N GLN A 80 -5.51 -2.75 7.92
CA GLN A 80 -5.11 -2.63 9.33
C GLN A 80 -3.74 -1.96 9.45
N LEU A 81 -2.76 -2.37 8.63
CA LEU A 81 -1.43 -1.77 8.64
C LEU A 81 -1.47 -0.28 8.28
N THR A 82 -2.23 0.06 7.24
CA THR A 82 -2.39 1.44 6.76
C THR A 82 -3.05 2.33 7.82
N LYS A 83 -4.13 1.84 8.46
CA LYS A 83 -4.79 2.54 9.56
C LYS A 83 -3.86 2.71 10.77
N ALA A 84 -3.11 1.67 11.13
CA ALA A 84 -2.20 1.69 12.27
C ALA A 84 -1.06 2.70 12.10
N ASN A 85 -0.57 2.85 10.85
CA ASN A 85 0.50 3.79 10.48
C ASN A 85 -0.02 5.16 10.00
N SER A 86 -1.22 5.57 10.45
CA SER A 86 -1.75 6.92 10.26
C SER A 86 -1.62 7.76 11.52
N ILE A 87 -1.22 9.04 11.37
CA ILE A 87 -1.02 9.97 12.48
C ILE A 87 -2.33 10.16 13.27
N GLU A 88 -3.42 10.42 12.55
CA GLU A 88 -4.75 10.64 13.13
C GLU A 88 -5.66 9.42 12.96
N GLY A 89 -5.56 8.71 11.84
CA GLY A 89 -6.42 7.58 11.51
C GLY A 89 -6.31 6.41 12.48
N CYS A 90 -5.15 6.24 13.14
CA CYS A 90 -4.96 5.18 14.14
C CYS A 90 -5.79 5.40 15.43
N LYS A 91 -6.24 6.63 15.68
CA LYS A 91 -7.05 7.01 16.85
C LYS A 91 -8.56 7.03 16.54
N GLN A 92 -8.93 7.14 15.27
CA GLN A 92 -10.32 7.17 14.86
C GLN A 92 -10.96 5.77 14.94
N PRO A 93 -12.23 5.66 15.38
CA PRO A 93 -12.91 4.38 15.51
C PRO A 93 -12.98 3.66 14.16
N HIS A 94 -13.31 4.40 13.10
CA HIS A 94 -13.37 3.93 11.72
C HIS A 94 -12.60 4.90 10.82
N VAL A 95 -11.99 4.39 9.76
CA VAL A 95 -11.41 5.19 8.68
C VAL A 95 -11.75 4.53 7.35
N ASP A 96 -11.73 5.32 6.28
CA ASP A 96 -11.78 4.78 4.93
C ASP A 96 -10.34 4.64 4.40
N ILE A 97 -10.05 3.53 3.73
CA ILE A 97 -8.76 3.29 3.09
C ILE A 97 -8.95 3.42 1.59
N VAL A 98 -8.19 4.29 0.96
CA VAL A 98 -8.13 4.45 -0.48
C VAL A 98 -7.02 3.59 -1.06
N TYR A 99 -7.29 2.93 -2.18
CA TYR A 99 -6.29 2.13 -2.88
C TYR A 99 -6.44 2.17 -4.38
N THR A 100 -5.33 2.10 -5.10
CA THR A 100 -5.28 2.16 -6.56
C THR A 100 -3.96 1.58 -7.06
N PRO A 101 -3.84 1.13 -8.33
CA PRO A 101 -2.57 0.68 -8.88
C PRO A 101 -1.54 1.82 -8.83
N TRP A 102 -0.27 1.49 -8.57
CA TRP A 102 0.81 2.47 -8.52
C TRP A 102 0.89 3.30 -9.81
N SER A 103 0.67 2.67 -10.96
CA SER A 103 0.63 3.32 -12.28
C SER A 103 -0.43 4.44 -12.38
N ASN A 104 -1.47 4.44 -11.54
CA ASN A 104 -2.51 5.47 -11.48
C ASN A 104 -2.13 6.67 -10.60
N LEU A 105 -1.03 6.58 -9.83
CA LEU A 105 -0.56 7.70 -9.02
C LEU A 105 -0.02 8.81 -9.91
N ARG A 106 -0.29 10.04 -9.51
CA ARG A 106 0.21 11.26 -10.13
C ARG A 106 0.90 12.10 -9.06
N LYS A 107 2.22 12.23 -9.20
CA LYS A 107 3.03 13.19 -8.45
C LYS A 107 3.47 14.29 -9.41
N SER A 108 3.35 15.55 -9.00
CA SER A 108 3.88 16.69 -9.76
C SER A 108 4.85 17.49 -8.90
N ALA A 109 5.80 18.19 -9.54
CA ALA A 109 6.86 18.92 -8.84
C ALA A 109 6.37 20.03 -7.89
N HIS A 110 5.12 20.48 -8.05
CA HIS A 110 4.51 21.51 -7.22
C HIS A 110 3.74 20.95 -6.02
N MET A 111 3.64 19.63 -5.90
CA MET A 111 2.92 18.98 -4.81
C MET A 111 3.85 18.78 -3.62
N ASP A 112 3.31 19.05 -2.42
CA ASP A 112 4.06 18.87 -1.18
C ASP A 112 4.51 17.42 -0.98
N ILE A 113 5.55 17.22 -0.18
CA ILE A 113 6.06 15.90 0.18
C ILE A 113 4.93 15.09 0.87
N GLY A 114 4.68 13.87 0.39
CA GLY A 114 3.58 13.00 0.83
C GLY A 114 2.23 13.27 0.14
N GLN A 115 2.07 14.38 -0.59
CA GLN A 115 0.86 14.61 -1.36
C GLN A 115 0.90 13.81 -2.67
N VAL A 116 -0.16 13.04 -2.96
CA VAL A 116 -0.30 12.25 -4.18
C VAL A 116 -1.66 12.52 -4.79
N GLY A 117 -1.73 12.61 -6.11
CA GLY A 117 -2.97 12.71 -6.88
C GLY A 117 -3.18 11.46 -7.72
N PHE A 118 -4.30 11.41 -8.45
CA PHE A 118 -4.63 10.28 -9.31
C PHE A 118 -4.71 10.71 -10.78
N LYS A 119 -4.34 9.80 -11.70
CA LYS A 119 -4.49 10.00 -13.15
C LYS A 119 -5.95 9.80 -13.57
N ASP A 120 -6.61 8.77 -13.03
CA ASP A 120 -8.02 8.45 -13.25
C ASP A 120 -8.72 8.08 -11.93
N GLU A 121 -9.69 8.89 -11.54
CA GLU A 121 -10.54 8.68 -10.35
C GLU A 121 -11.36 7.39 -10.43
N LYS A 122 -11.69 6.90 -11.63
CA LYS A 122 -12.48 5.65 -11.80
C LYS A 122 -11.68 4.40 -11.42
N ARG A 123 -10.36 4.51 -11.37
CA ARG A 123 -9.43 3.44 -10.98
C ARG A 123 -9.11 3.46 -9.48
N VAL A 124 -9.68 4.41 -8.75
CA VAL A 124 -9.57 4.50 -7.30
C VAL A 124 -10.65 3.63 -6.66
N ARG A 125 -10.27 2.87 -5.65
CA ARG A 125 -11.14 2.00 -4.87
C ARG A 125 -11.04 2.35 -3.39
N TYR A 126 -12.06 1.96 -2.64
CA TYR A 126 -12.18 2.28 -1.22
C TYR A 126 -12.58 1.05 -0.42
N ILE A 127 -11.90 0.84 0.70
CA ILE A 127 -12.34 -0.04 1.78
C ILE A 127 -12.96 0.87 2.84
N LYS A 128 -14.28 0.76 3.02
CA LYS A 128 -15.03 1.67 3.89
C LYS A 128 -15.11 1.16 5.32
N ASN A 129 -15.18 2.08 6.28
CA ASN A 129 -15.46 1.80 7.69
C ASN A 129 -14.46 0.85 8.38
N VAL A 130 -13.18 0.91 8.01
CA VAL A 130 -12.13 0.07 8.59
C VAL A 130 -11.98 0.37 10.08
N ALA A 131 -12.47 -0.57 10.89
CA ALA A 131 -12.29 -0.59 12.34
C ALA A 131 -10.94 -1.22 12.69
N ARG A 132 -10.42 -0.93 13.90
CA ARG A 132 -9.17 -1.53 14.36
C ARG A 132 -9.38 -2.98 14.78
N ASP A 133 -8.69 -3.90 14.10
CA ASP A 133 -8.52 -5.29 14.52
C ASP A 133 -7.12 -5.46 15.14
N ARG A 134 -7.10 -5.66 16.46
CA ARG A 134 -5.85 -5.76 17.22
C ARG A 134 -5.16 -7.11 17.03
N GLU A 135 -5.91 -8.17 16.75
CA GLU A 135 -5.35 -9.51 16.62
C GLU A 135 -4.67 -9.65 15.26
N LEU A 136 -5.35 -9.19 14.21
CA LEU A 136 -4.79 -9.18 12.86
C LEU A 136 -3.55 -8.29 12.76
N LEU A 137 -3.60 -7.08 13.34
CA LEU A 137 -2.46 -6.16 13.35
C LEU A 137 -1.24 -6.78 14.06
N LYS A 138 -1.44 -7.36 15.25
CA LYS A 138 -0.34 -8.00 16.00
C LYS A 138 0.25 -9.20 15.27
N ALA A 139 -0.57 -9.97 14.55
CA ALA A 139 -0.09 -11.07 13.74
C ALA A 139 0.81 -10.56 12.61
N LEU A 140 0.38 -9.48 11.94
CA LEU A 140 1.13 -8.86 10.85
C LEU A 140 2.45 -8.22 11.32
N GLU A 141 2.42 -7.47 12.43
CA GLU A 141 3.62 -6.85 13.03
C GLU A 141 4.71 -7.86 13.39
N LYS A 142 4.33 -9.09 13.78
CA LYS A 142 5.31 -10.18 14.02
C LYS A 142 6.03 -10.65 12.76
N THR A 143 5.45 -10.40 11.59
CA THR A 143 6.06 -10.75 10.30
C THR A 143 6.88 -9.61 9.71
N GLN A 144 6.93 -8.45 10.39
CA GLN A 144 7.70 -7.30 9.95
C GLN A 144 9.18 -7.67 9.86
N GLN A 145 9.77 -7.44 8.71
CA GLN A 145 11.21 -7.55 8.48
C GLN A 145 11.77 -6.16 8.25
N GLU A 146 12.91 -5.90 8.90
CA GLU A 146 13.64 -4.66 8.69
C GLU A 146 14.35 -4.70 7.32
N PRO A 147 14.50 -3.53 6.68
CA PRO A 147 15.24 -3.44 5.43
C PRO A 147 16.67 -3.94 5.65
N LYS A 148 17.09 -4.95 4.87
CA LYS A 148 18.48 -5.40 4.85
C LYS A 148 19.34 -4.27 4.31
N VAL A 149 20.13 -3.66 5.20
CA VAL A 149 21.15 -2.70 4.81
C VAL A 149 22.35 -3.50 4.32
N ASP A 150 22.45 -3.72 3.01
CA ASP A 150 23.72 -4.16 2.43
C ASP A 150 24.66 -2.96 2.40
N LEU A 151 25.43 -2.78 3.48
CA LEU A 151 26.59 -1.90 3.50
C LEU A 151 27.68 -2.57 2.65
N LYS A 152 27.82 -2.15 1.40
CA LYS A 152 29.03 -2.37 0.59
C LYS A 152 29.78 -1.06 0.39
#